data_AF-A0A7C7CNF1-F1
#
_entry.id   AF-A0A7C7CNF1-F1
#
_cell.length_a   1.000
_cell.length_b   1.000
_cell.length_c   1.000
_cell.angle_alpha   90.00
_cell.angle_beta   90.00
_cell.angle_gamma   90.00
#
_symmetry.space_group_name_H-M   'P 1'
#
loop_
_entity.id
_entity.type
_entity.pdbx_description
1 polymer ?
#
loop_
_entity_poly.entity_id
_entity_poly.type
_entity_poly.pdbx_seq_one_letter_code
_entity_poly.pdbx_strand_id
1 'polypeptide(L)'
;MKKTIILSISVLLICVLFYFLYKPVYTSKIVEKAAKFSFFIVESVIDYPTINTHAEIDSIFNTFEKRSFGELPPYYLQISKSSHKKYKHRLAKKDYYVITRADLIKPVAGNVRVRHLLPVKDVFFKNSILKNDTLFWLMDKRVVHKLLALQIELAKQGYDPNGFEVICGHRYPGYNEQAGGKPHSKHILGEAIDIEVTDLDKNGKYEKSKDHKIIYDILDKKIIGNKGGLGCYPNSRTLHFDVRGKIARWNRM
;
A
#
# COMPACT_ATOMS: atom_id res chain seq x y z
N MET A 1 17.51 21.99 -15.51
CA MET A 1 16.14 21.56 -15.87
C MET A 1 16.01 20.95 -17.27
N LYS A 2 16.35 21.64 -18.37
CA LYS A 2 16.14 21.11 -19.74
C LYS A 2 16.87 19.77 -20.05
N LYS A 3 18.11 19.58 -19.56
CA LYS A 3 18.89 18.34 -19.81
C LYS A 3 18.28 17.10 -19.14
N THR A 4 17.71 17.23 -17.95
CA THR A 4 17.10 16.12 -17.20
C THR A 4 15.82 15.65 -17.89
N ILE A 5 15.01 16.57 -18.40
CA ILE A 5 13.76 16.28 -19.11
C ILE A 5 14.03 15.54 -20.44
N ILE A 6 15.07 15.95 -21.19
CA ILE A 6 15.47 15.29 -22.43
C ILE A 6 15.96 13.85 -22.18
N LEU A 7 16.71 13.62 -21.10
CA LEU A 7 17.19 12.28 -20.75
C LEU A 7 16.02 11.34 -20.39
N SER A 8 15.03 11.83 -19.65
CA SER A 8 13.84 11.06 -19.27
C SER A 8 12.96 10.69 -20.46
N ILE A 9 12.81 11.60 -21.44
CA ILE A 9 12.04 11.34 -22.67
C ILE A 9 12.74 10.29 -23.54
N SER A 10 14.07 10.36 -23.68
CA SER A 10 14.87 9.39 -24.43
C SER A 10 14.81 7.98 -23.83
N VAL A 11 14.87 7.87 -22.50
CA VAL A 11 14.73 6.56 -21.81
C VAL A 11 13.31 6.00 -21.96
N LEU A 12 12.28 6.86 -21.88
CA LEU A 12 10.90 6.43 -22.10
C LEU A 12 10.70 5.93 -23.54
N LEU A 13 11.24 6.63 -24.53
CA LEU A 13 11.24 6.22 -25.94
C LEU A 13 11.96 4.90 -26.16
N ILE A 14 13.10 4.68 -25.51
CA ILE A 14 13.84 3.41 -25.56
C ILE A 14 13.03 2.28 -24.91
N CYS A 15 12.41 2.51 -23.75
CA CYS A 15 11.55 1.50 -23.10
C CYS A 15 10.31 1.15 -23.95
N VAL A 16 9.72 2.15 -24.62
CA VAL A 16 8.59 1.96 -25.54
C VAL A 16 9.03 1.22 -26.81
N LEU A 17 10.18 1.57 -27.40
CA LEU A 17 10.78 0.85 -28.53
C LEU A 17 11.08 -0.61 -28.19
N PHE A 18 11.67 -0.88 -27.01
CA PHE A 18 11.89 -2.24 -26.55
C PHE A 18 10.56 -3.01 -26.38
N TYR A 19 9.55 -2.36 -25.80
CA TYR A 19 8.21 -2.95 -25.62
C TYR A 19 7.56 -3.39 -26.94
N PHE A 20 7.69 -2.57 -28.01
CA PHE A 20 7.14 -2.91 -29.32
C PHE A 20 7.97 -3.94 -30.09
N LEU A 21 9.30 -3.98 -29.88
CA LEU A 21 10.20 -4.88 -30.60
C LEU A 21 10.26 -6.32 -30.02
N TYR A 22 9.95 -6.52 -28.73
CA TYR A 22 10.16 -7.81 -28.04
C TYR A 22 8.89 -8.44 -27.44
N LYS A 23 7.77 -8.28 -28.14
CA LYS A 23 6.42 -8.63 -27.68
C LYS A 23 6.18 -10.06 -27.12
N PRO A 24 6.91 -11.14 -27.47
CA PRO A 24 6.55 -12.48 -26.97
C PRO A 24 7.33 -12.97 -25.73
N VAL A 25 8.32 -12.24 -25.20
CA VAL A 25 9.19 -12.74 -24.09
C VAL A 25 9.24 -11.78 -22.89
N TYR A 26 8.11 -11.16 -22.54
CA TYR A 26 8.06 -10.37 -21.32
C TYR A 26 7.69 -11.24 -20.12
N THR A 27 8.71 -11.61 -19.35
CA THR A 27 8.49 -12.16 -18.01
C THR A 27 7.85 -11.10 -17.11
N SER A 28 6.98 -11.54 -16.20
CA SER A 28 6.27 -10.66 -15.25
C SER A 28 7.18 -9.72 -14.46
N LYS A 29 8.44 -10.11 -14.24
CA LYS A 29 9.47 -9.31 -13.55
C LYS A 29 9.89 -8.06 -14.33
N ILE A 30 9.97 -8.14 -15.66
CA ILE A 30 10.41 -6.99 -16.49
C ILE A 30 9.30 -5.92 -16.50
N VAL A 31 8.05 -6.34 -16.66
CA VAL A 31 6.88 -5.45 -16.58
C VAL A 31 6.82 -4.75 -15.23
N GLU A 32 7.03 -5.47 -14.12
CA GLU A 32 7.03 -4.89 -12.78
C GLU A 32 8.14 -3.82 -12.62
N LYS A 33 9.35 -4.11 -13.09
CA LYS A 33 10.47 -3.14 -13.06
C LYS A 33 10.18 -1.91 -13.91
N ALA A 34 9.66 -2.10 -15.12
CA ALA A 34 9.30 -1.00 -16.01
C ALA A 34 8.18 -0.13 -15.41
N ALA A 35 7.17 -0.75 -14.79
CA ALA A 35 6.09 -0.05 -14.10
C ALA A 35 6.63 0.80 -12.94
N LYS A 36 7.45 0.21 -12.06
CA LYS A 36 8.11 0.92 -10.95
C LYS A 36 8.95 2.09 -11.45
N PHE A 37 9.73 1.88 -12.51
CA PHE A 37 10.54 2.94 -13.12
C PHE A 37 9.66 4.05 -13.72
N SER A 38 8.58 3.69 -14.42
CA SER A 38 7.64 4.69 -14.96
C SER A 38 7.00 5.54 -13.87
N PHE A 39 6.61 4.93 -12.74
CA PHE A 39 6.09 5.68 -11.60
C PHE A 39 7.15 6.58 -10.97
N PHE A 40 8.38 6.10 -10.83
CA PHE A 40 9.50 6.92 -10.34
C PHE A 40 9.77 8.14 -11.24
N ILE A 41 9.74 7.97 -12.56
CA ILE A 41 9.87 9.09 -13.50
C ILE A 41 8.70 10.07 -13.32
N VAL A 42 7.46 9.58 -13.24
CA VAL A 42 6.31 10.47 -13.06
C VAL A 42 6.38 11.22 -11.72
N GLU A 43 6.72 10.51 -10.64
CA GLU A 43 6.83 11.08 -9.29
C GLU A 43 8.04 12.01 -9.12
N SER A 44 9.08 11.89 -9.96
CA SER A 44 10.22 12.83 -9.96
C SER A 44 9.98 14.08 -10.80
N VAL A 45 8.95 14.06 -11.67
CA VAL A 45 8.60 15.19 -12.55
C VAL A 45 7.37 15.94 -12.02
N ILE A 46 6.43 15.24 -11.40
CA ILE A 46 5.22 15.82 -10.81
C ILE A 46 5.43 15.99 -9.32
N ASP A 47 5.44 17.25 -8.88
CA ASP A 47 5.41 17.59 -7.47
C ASP A 47 3.99 17.41 -6.91
N TYR A 48 3.79 16.37 -6.13
CA TYR A 48 2.53 16.13 -5.44
C TYR A 48 2.60 16.71 -4.03
N PRO A 49 1.59 17.48 -3.59
CA PRO A 49 1.58 18.00 -2.24
C PRO A 49 1.61 16.84 -1.22
N THR A 50 2.46 16.98 -0.21
CA THR A 50 2.53 16.04 0.91
C THR A 50 1.26 16.15 1.75
N ILE A 51 0.67 15.01 2.09
CA ILE A 51 -0.57 14.93 2.85
C ILE A 51 -0.26 14.87 4.33
N ASN A 52 -0.55 15.93 5.08
CA ASN A 52 -0.07 16.09 6.46
C ASN A 52 -1.20 16.13 7.50
N THR A 53 -2.46 16.11 7.08
CA THR A 53 -3.63 16.18 7.98
C THR A 53 -4.66 15.10 7.67
N HIS A 54 -5.46 14.71 8.67
CA HIS A 54 -6.58 13.79 8.44
C HIS A 54 -7.63 14.35 7.49
N ALA A 55 -7.83 15.68 7.47
CA ALA A 55 -8.79 16.33 6.59
C ALA A 55 -8.39 16.20 5.11
N GLU A 56 -7.10 16.32 4.79
CA GLU A 56 -6.60 16.08 3.44
C GLU A 56 -6.77 14.62 3.03
N ILE A 57 -6.47 13.67 3.93
CA ILE A 57 -6.73 12.24 3.69
C ILE A 57 -8.21 12.02 3.36
N ASP A 58 -9.09 12.57 4.19
CA ASP A 58 -10.53 12.45 4.01
C ASP A 58 -11.00 13.07 2.69
N SER A 59 -10.46 14.23 2.33
CA SER A 59 -10.75 14.89 1.04
C SER A 59 -10.37 13.99 -0.13
N ILE A 60 -9.16 13.42 -0.13
CA ILE A 60 -8.71 12.50 -1.18
C ILE A 60 -9.63 11.28 -1.28
N PHE A 61 -9.95 10.66 -0.14
CA PHE A 61 -10.82 9.49 -0.09
C PHE A 61 -12.24 9.78 -0.61
N ASN A 62 -12.72 11.02 -0.45
CA ASN A 62 -14.01 11.46 -0.97
C ASN A 62 -13.99 11.69 -2.49
N THR A 63 -12.82 11.80 -3.12
CA THR A 63 -12.72 11.92 -4.60
C THR A 63 -12.93 10.60 -5.34
N PHE A 64 -12.82 9.46 -4.65
CA PHE A 64 -12.96 8.16 -5.27
C PHE A 64 -14.42 7.75 -5.37
N GLU A 65 -14.82 7.24 -6.54
CA GLU A 65 -16.08 6.51 -6.68
C GLU A 65 -16.07 5.31 -5.71
N LYS A 66 -17.23 5.07 -5.08
CA LYS A 66 -17.45 3.92 -4.20
C LYS A 66 -18.45 2.98 -4.84
N ARG A 67 -18.20 1.67 -4.66
CA ARG A 67 -19.16 0.61 -4.97
C ARG A 67 -19.31 -0.29 -3.78
N SER A 68 -20.55 -0.60 -3.44
CA SER A 68 -20.88 -1.63 -2.48
C SER A 68 -20.44 -3.01 -3.01
N PHE A 69 -20.26 -3.98 -2.12
CA PHE A 69 -19.91 -5.34 -2.50
C PHE A 69 -20.84 -5.96 -3.56
N GLY A 70 -22.15 -5.62 -3.53
CA GLY A 70 -23.14 -6.14 -4.47
C GLY A 70 -22.99 -5.61 -5.90
N GLU A 71 -22.32 -4.47 -6.06
CA GLU A 71 -22.10 -3.79 -7.34
C GLU A 71 -20.76 -4.18 -7.99
N LEU A 72 -20.00 -5.05 -7.34
CA LEU A 72 -18.72 -5.52 -7.86
C LEU A 72 -18.93 -6.46 -9.05
N PRO A 73 -18.11 -6.34 -10.12
CA PRO A 73 -18.23 -7.20 -11.29
C PRO A 73 -18.07 -8.70 -10.96
N PRO A 74 -18.84 -9.60 -11.60
CA PRO A 74 -18.74 -11.04 -11.37
C PRO A 74 -17.32 -11.60 -11.54
N TYR A 75 -16.58 -11.13 -12.56
CA TYR A 75 -15.20 -11.56 -12.79
C TYR A 75 -14.28 -11.23 -11.60
N TYR A 76 -14.46 -10.05 -10.99
CA TYR A 76 -13.69 -9.65 -9.83
C TYR A 76 -14.02 -10.55 -8.65
N LEU A 77 -15.31 -10.79 -8.38
CA LEU A 77 -15.76 -11.65 -7.28
C LEU A 77 -15.21 -13.08 -7.39
N GLN A 78 -15.16 -13.63 -8.61
CA GLN A 78 -14.61 -14.95 -8.92
C GLN A 78 -13.10 -15.01 -8.65
N ILE A 79 -12.30 -14.15 -9.29
CA ILE A 79 -10.84 -14.16 -9.15
C ILE A 79 -10.42 -13.80 -7.73
N SER A 80 -11.10 -12.84 -7.10
CA SER A 80 -10.80 -12.40 -5.75
C SER A 80 -11.22 -13.39 -4.66
N LYS A 81 -12.04 -14.40 -5.00
CA LYS A 81 -12.71 -15.31 -4.05
C LYS A 81 -13.58 -14.59 -3.01
N SER A 82 -13.96 -13.34 -3.27
CA SER A 82 -14.70 -12.52 -2.29
C SER A 82 -16.12 -13.04 -2.04
N SER A 83 -16.73 -13.71 -3.02
CA SER A 83 -18.06 -14.33 -2.90
C SER A 83 -18.07 -15.67 -2.16
N HIS A 84 -16.90 -16.25 -1.84
CA HIS A 84 -16.82 -17.53 -1.13
C HIS A 84 -17.40 -17.40 0.28
N LYS A 85 -18.16 -18.41 0.75
CA LYS A 85 -18.90 -18.39 2.04
C LYS A 85 -18.03 -17.93 3.24
N LYS A 86 -16.77 -18.36 3.24
CA LYS A 86 -15.71 -18.01 4.22
C LYS A 86 -15.43 -16.50 4.36
N TYR A 87 -15.65 -15.73 3.29
CA TYR A 87 -15.33 -14.29 3.23
C TYR A 87 -16.57 -13.41 3.04
N LYS A 88 -17.54 -13.89 2.24
CA LYS A 88 -18.72 -13.13 1.80
C LYS A 88 -19.43 -12.40 2.94
N HIS A 89 -19.72 -13.07 4.06
CA HIS A 89 -20.44 -12.45 5.18
C HIS A 89 -19.77 -11.17 5.71
N ARG A 90 -18.43 -11.13 5.74
CA ARG A 90 -17.67 -9.98 6.24
C ARG A 90 -17.48 -8.90 5.17
N LEU A 91 -17.36 -9.30 3.91
CA LEU A 91 -17.13 -8.38 2.79
C LEU A 91 -18.42 -7.76 2.24
N ALA A 92 -19.57 -8.43 2.39
CA ALA A 92 -20.86 -7.95 1.89
C ALA A 92 -21.30 -6.60 2.47
N LYS A 93 -20.73 -6.18 3.61
CA LYS A 93 -21.03 -4.92 4.29
C LYS A 93 -20.00 -3.82 4.03
N LYS A 94 -19.12 -4.03 3.04
CA LYS A 94 -18.00 -3.13 2.76
C LYS A 94 -18.20 -2.44 1.42
N ASP A 95 -17.72 -1.20 1.37
CA ASP A 95 -17.61 -0.40 0.15
C ASP A 95 -16.18 -0.41 -0.35
N TYR A 96 -16.03 -0.46 -1.66
CA TYR A 96 -14.78 -0.51 -2.39
C TYR A 96 -14.60 0.79 -3.14
N TYR A 97 -13.40 1.37 -3.05
CA TYR A 97 -13.00 2.45 -3.93
C TYR A 97 -12.71 1.90 -5.32
N VAL A 98 -13.28 2.55 -6.32
CA VAL A 98 -13.01 2.30 -7.72
C VAL A 98 -11.83 3.18 -8.10
N ILE A 99 -10.70 2.57 -8.43
CA ILE A 99 -9.47 3.30 -8.73
C ILE A 99 -8.94 2.92 -10.11
N THR A 100 -8.41 3.91 -10.81
CA THR A 100 -7.79 3.81 -12.12
C THR A 100 -6.27 3.79 -12.02
N ARG A 101 -5.58 3.61 -13.15
CA ARG A 101 -4.12 3.73 -13.20
C ARG A 101 -3.61 5.10 -12.72
N ALA A 102 -4.33 6.18 -13.03
CA ALA A 102 -3.95 7.53 -12.62
C ALA A 102 -4.04 7.72 -11.10
N ASP A 103 -4.97 7.02 -10.44
CA ASP A 103 -5.15 7.09 -8.99
C ASP A 103 -4.00 6.44 -8.21
N LEU A 104 -3.24 5.54 -8.84
CA LEU A 104 -2.16 4.79 -8.19
C LEU A 104 -1.06 5.67 -7.59
N ILE A 105 -0.82 6.84 -8.20
CA ILE A 105 0.19 7.82 -7.74
C ILE A 105 -0.40 8.93 -6.87
N LYS A 106 -1.71 8.93 -6.62
CA LYS A 106 -2.31 9.92 -5.71
C LYS A 106 -1.77 9.73 -4.29
N PRO A 107 -1.32 10.80 -3.62
CA PRO A 107 -0.85 10.71 -2.25
C PRO A 107 -2.04 10.48 -1.30
N VAL A 108 -1.80 9.73 -0.22
CA VAL A 108 -2.84 9.37 0.76
C VAL A 108 -2.39 9.52 2.22
N ALA A 109 -1.09 9.62 2.50
CA ALA A 109 -0.53 9.96 3.82
C ALA A 109 0.96 10.27 3.67
N GLY A 110 1.40 11.48 3.97
CA GLY A 110 2.76 11.93 3.70
C GLY A 110 3.17 11.63 2.25
N ASN A 111 4.24 10.85 2.09
CA ASN A 111 4.74 10.38 0.81
C ASN A 111 4.12 9.06 0.31
N VAL A 112 3.21 8.46 1.08
CA VAL A 112 2.56 7.20 0.72
C VAL A 112 1.49 7.46 -0.34
N ARG A 113 1.51 6.64 -1.39
CA ARG A 113 0.57 6.66 -2.51
C ARG A 113 -0.38 5.46 -2.46
N VAL A 114 -1.49 5.53 -3.18
CA VAL A 114 -2.46 4.42 -3.30
C VAL A 114 -1.77 3.10 -3.68
N ARG A 115 -0.80 3.12 -4.62
CA ARG A 115 -0.05 1.92 -5.05
C ARG A 115 0.68 1.20 -3.93
N HIS A 116 1.13 1.90 -2.89
CA HIS A 116 1.82 1.27 -1.76
C HIS A 116 0.87 0.45 -0.88
N LEU A 117 -0.42 0.76 -0.90
CA LEU A 117 -1.44 0.08 -0.11
C LEU A 117 -2.10 -1.09 -0.86
N LEU A 118 -1.61 -1.41 -2.07
CA LEU A 118 -2.10 -2.47 -2.94
C LEU A 118 -1.11 -3.63 -3.02
N PRO A 119 -1.59 -4.86 -3.30
CA PRO A 119 -0.71 -6.00 -3.52
C PRO A 119 -0.05 -5.89 -4.91
N VAL A 120 1.20 -5.42 -4.98
CA VAL A 120 1.89 -5.15 -6.26
C VAL A 120 2.10 -6.38 -7.17
N LYS A 121 2.04 -7.60 -6.61
CA LYS A 121 2.20 -8.85 -7.36
C LYS A 121 0.88 -9.40 -7.90
N ASP A 122 -0.25 -8.81 -7.53
CA ASP A 122 -1.58 -9.28 -7.92
C ASP A 122 -1.89 -9.04 -9.42
N VAL A 123 -2.80 -9.86 -9.93
CA VAL A 123 -3.28 -9.81 -11.31
C VAL A 123 -4.05 -8.52 -11.61
N PHE A 124 -4.88 -8.03 -10.69
CA PHE A 124 -5.64 -6.80 -10.89
C PHE A 124 -4.68 -5.60 -10.98
N PHE A 125 -3.73 -5.49 -10.04
CA PHE A 125 -2.69 -4.46 -10.07
C PHE A 125 -1.93 -4.50 -11.40
N LYS A 126 -1.45 -5.67 -11.83
CA LYS A 126 -0.77 -5.82 -13.13
C LYS A 126 -1.65 -5.37 -14.31
N ASN A 127 -2.92 -5.77 -14.33
CA ASN A 127 -3.84 -5.38 -15.39
C ASN A 127 -4.15 -3.88 -15.38
N SER A 128 -4.19 -3.23 -14.22
CA SER A 128 -4.35 -1.77 -14.15
C SER A 128 -3.18 -1.02 -14.81
N ILE A 129 -1.97 -1.58 -14.74
CA ILE A 129 -0.81 -1.01 -15.41
C ILE A 129 -0.81 -1.32 -16.91
N LEU A 130 -1.04 -2.58 -17.26
CA LEU A 130 -0.86 -3.09 -18.62
C LEU A 130 -2.04 -2.80 -19.55
N LYS A 131 -3.26 -2.82 -19.00
CA LYS A 131 -4.52 -2.73 -19.75
C LYS A 131 -5.34 -1.51 -19.38
N ASN A 132 -4.89 -0.72 -18.39
CA ASN A 132 -5.64 0.38 -17.81
C ASN A 132 -6.97 -0.08 -17.20
N ASP A 133 -7.02 -1.33 -16.72
CA ASP A 133 -8.20 -1.87 -16.04
C ASP A 133 -8.46 -1.15 -14.72
N THR A 134 -9.73 -1.05 -14.37
CA THR A 134 -10.17 -0.54 -13.07
C THR A 134 -9.86 -1.55 -11.96
N LEU A 135 -9.47 -1.03 -10.80
CA LEU A 135 -9.22 -1.79 -9.57
C LEU A 135 -10.30 -1.51 -8.54
N PHE A 136 -10.58 -2.51 -7.70
CA PHE A 136 -11.45 -2.38 -6.55
C PHE A 136 -10.62 -2.45 -5.27
N TRP A 137 -10.50 -1.33 -4.58
CA TRP A 137 -9.65 -1.15 -3.42
C TRP A 137 -10.48 -0.99 -2.16
N LEU A 138 -10.37 -1.94 -1.24
CA LEU A 138 -11.00 -1.84 0.08
C LEU A 138 -9.99 -1.32 1.10
N MET A 139 -10.21 -0.11 1.60
CA MET A 139 -9.33 0.51 2.59
C MET A 139 -10.12 1.26 3.65
N ASP A 140 -9.88 0.93 4.91
CA ASP A 140 -10.40 1.71 6.02
C ASP A 140 -9.49 2.92 6.25
N LYS A 141 -10.01 4.12 5.98
CA LYS A 141 -9.25 5.38 6.11
C LYS A 141 -8.63 5.57 7.49
N ARG A 142 -9.20 4.96 8.55
CA ARG A 142 -8.64 5.03 9.91
C ARG A 142 -7.22 4.44 9.95
N VAL A 143 -6.92 3.41 9.17
CA VAL A 143 -5.57 2.84 9.13
C VAL A 143 -4.57 3.82 8.51
N VAL A 144 -5.01 4.55 7.47
CA VAL A 144 -4.22 5.59 6.81
C VAL A 144 -4.02 6.80 7.74
N HIS A 145 -5.02 7.15 8.54
CA HIS A 145 -4.86 8.14 9.63
C HIS A 145 -3.81 7.68 10.66
N LYS A 146 -3.79 6.39 11.04
CA LYS A 146 -2.76 5.86 11.96
C LYS A 146 -1.37 5.86 11.34
N LEU A 147 -1.26 5.62 10.04
CA LEU A 147 -0.01 5.74 9.29
C LEU A 147 0.52 7.18 9.33
N LEU A 148 -0.33 8.17 9.03
CA LEU A 148 0.06 9.58 9.12
C LEU A 148 0.46 9.98 10.54
N ALA A 149 -0.30 9.54 11.55
CA ALA A 149 0.03 9.78 12.95
C ALA A 149 1.42 9.22 13.32
N LEU A 150 1.82 8.08 12.74
CA LEU A 150 3.16 7.52 12.93
C LEU A 150 4.22 8.44 12.33
N GLN A 151 4.03 8.91 11.09
CA GLN A 151 4.97 9.83 10.43
C GLN A 151 5.15 11.13 11.24
N ILE A 152 4.05 11.71 11.71
CA ILE A 152 4.06 12.93 12.53
C ILE A 152 4.81 12.68 13.85
N GLU A 153 4.52 11.57 14.52
CA GLU A 153 5.15 11.26 15.82
C GLU A 153 6.64 10.93 15.68
N LEU A 154 7.06 10.30 14.58
CA LEU A 154 8.47 10.09 14.26
C LEU A 154 9.19 11.42 14.04
N ALA A 155 8.65 12.30 13.20
CA ALA A 155 9.22 13.63 12.97
C ALA A 155 9.32 14.44 14.27
N LYS A 156 8.28 14.38 15.12
CA LYS A 156 8.28 15.04 16.43
C LYS A 156 9.40 14.55 17.35
N GLN A 157 9.78 13.28 17.25
CA GLN A 157 10.86 12.68 18.03
C GLN A 157 12.24 12.81 17.36
N GLY A 158 12.35 13.52 16.23
CA GLY A 158 13.61 13.73 15.51
C GLY A 158 14.03 12.56 14.62
N TYR A 159 13.16 11.57 14.40
CA TYR A 159 13.40 10.43 13.52
C TYR A 159 12.94 10.72 12.09
N ASP A 160 13.35 9.87 11.13
CA ASP A 160 12.84 9.97 9.77
C ASP A 160 11.34 9.62 9.70
N PRO A 161 10.43 10.56 9.33
CA PRO A 161 9.02 10.24 9.11
C PRO A 161 8.80 9.22 7.98
N ASN A 162 9.78 9.00 7.11
CA ASN A 162 9.78 8.01 6.04
C ASN A 162 10.74 6.85 6.30
N GLY A 163 11.17 6.63 7.55
CA GLY A 163 12.06 5.51 7.95
C GLY A 163 11.39 4.12 7.91
N PHE A 164 10.47 3.93 6.97
CA PHE A 164 9.82 2.67 6.66
C PHE A 164 9.21 2.70 5.25
N GLU A 165 9.04 1.54 4.65
CA GLU A 165 8.29 1.35 3.41
C GLU A 165 6.95 0.68 3.68
N VAL A 166 5.87 1.17 3.08
CA VAL A 166 4.57 0.47 3.15
C VAL A 166 4.58 -0.68 2.15
N ILE A 167 4.40 -1.89 2.66
CA ILE A 167 4.46 -3.13 1.87
C ILE A 167 3.10 -3.50 1.31
N CYS A 168 2.06 -3.40 2.14
CA CYS A 168 0.71 -3.78 1.72
C CYS A 168 -0.34 -3.25 2.70
N GLY A 169 -1.48 -2.82 2.17
CA GLY A 169 -2.68 -2.49 2.95
C GLY A 169 -3.81 -3.48 2.71
N HIS A 170 -4.48 -3.36 1.56
CA HIS A 170 -5.58 -4.24 1.16
C HIS A 170 -5.05 -5.54 0.53
N ARG A 171 -5.59 -6.70 0.93
CA ARG A 171 -5.40 -7.98 0.23
C ARG A 171 -6.74 -8.65 0.01
N TYR A 172 -7.21 -8.75 -1.23
CA TYR A 172 -8.42 -9.53 -1.49
C TYR A 172 -8.18 -11.02 -1.12
N PRO A 173 -9.23 -11.79 -0.83
CA PRO A 173 -9.09 -13.13 -0.24
C PRO A 173 -8.20 -14.09 -1.03
N GLY A 174 -8.34 -14.16 -2.36
CA GLY A 174 -7.50 -14.98 -3.23
C GLY A 174 -6.01 -14.69 -3.09
N TYR A 175 -5.62 -13.41 -3.10
CA TYR A 175 -4.22 -13.01 -2.90
C TYR A 175 -3.75 -13.26 -1.47
N ASN A 176 -4.61 -13.00 -0.47
CA ASN A 176 -4.27 -13.29 0.91
C ASN A 176 -3.96 -14.78 1.11
N GLU A 177 -4.73 -15.70 0.51
CA GLU A 177 -4.44 -17.14 0.53
C GLU A 177 -3.12 -17.48 -0.17
N GLN A 178 -2.86 -16.91 -1.36
CA GLN A 178 -1.60 -17.10 -2.10
C GLN A 178 -0.38 -16.64 -1.29
N ALA A 179 -0.53 -15.57 -0.52
CA ALA A 179 0.51 -15.04 0.36
C ALA A 179 0.62 -15.79 1.70
N GLY A 180 -0.09 -16.91 1.90
CA GLY A 180 -0.09 -17.67 3.15
C GLY A 180 -0.82 -16.98 4.31
N GLY A 181 -1.60 -15.95 4.02
CA GLY A 181 -2.35 -15.17 4.98
C GLY A 181 -3.51 -15.94 5.61
N LYS A 182 -3.82 -15.61 6.87
CA LYS A 182 -4.91 -16.28 7.61
C LYS A 182 -6.30 -15.83 7.10
N PRO A 183 -7.33 -16.69 7.19
CA PRO A 183 -8.71 -16.36 6.79
C PRO A 183 -9.29 -15.11 7.44
N HIS A 184 -8.91 -14.83 8.68
CA HIS A 184 -9.39 -13.70 9.48
C HIS A 184 -8.47 -12.48 9.43
N SER A 185 -7.55 -12.45 8.46
CA SER A 185 -6.62 -11.34 8.22
C SER A 185 -7.36 -10.01 8.08
N LYS A 186 -6.80 -8.96 8.69
CA LYS A 186 -7.33 -7.61 8.64
C LYS A 186 -7.01 -6.89 7.32
N HIS A 187 -6.00 -7.36 6.57
CA HIS A 187 -5.77 -6.93 5.19
C HIS A 187 -6.96 -7.25 4.27
N ILE A 188 -7.68 -8.35 4.51
CA ILE A 188 -8.89 -8.70 3.74
C ILE A 188 -9.99 -7.66 3.91
N LEU A 189 -10.04 -7.00 5.06
CA LEU A 189 -11.07 -6.01 5.39
C LEU A 189 -10.62 -4.58 5.09
N GLY A 190 -9.42 -4.39 4.54
CA GLY A 190 -8.81 -3.06 4.39
C GLY A 190 -8.45 -2.41 5.73
N GLU A 191 -8.38 -3.18 6.81
CA GLU A 191 -8.25 -2.67 8.18
C GLU A 191 -6.82 -2.73 8.71
N ALA A 192 -5.83 -3.08 7.87
CA ALA A 192 -4.44 -3.27 8.28
C ALA A 192 -3.43 -2.76 7.27
N ILE A 193 -2.22 -2.49 7.76
CA ILE A 193 -1.04 -2.19 6.97
C ILE A 193 0.15 -3.00 7.51
N ASP A 194 0.97 -3.49 6.56
CA ASP A 194 2.31 -3.98 6.82
C ASP A 194 3.32 -2.93 6.33
N ILE A 195 4.28 -2.59 7.19
CA ILE A 195 5.41 -1.70 6.86
C ILE A 195 6.73 -2.45 7.07
N GLU A 196 7.73 -2.18 6.26
CA GLU A 196 9.10 -2.65 6.44
C GLU A 196 9.96 -1.51 6.99
N VAL A 197 10.48 -1.69 8.19
CA VAL A 197 11.29 -0.68 8.87
C VAL A 197 12.67 -0.57 8.23
N THR A 198 13.13 0.66 8.01
CA THR A 198 14.46 0.96 7.47
C THR A 198 15.34 1.58 8.56
N ASP A 199 16.49 2.15 8.17
CA ASP A 199 17.30 3.01 9.03
C ASP A 199 16.49 4.25 9.43
N LEU A 200 16.06 4.30 10.70
CA LEU A 200 15.10 5.29 11.20
C LEU A 200 15.81 6.51 11.79
N ASP A 201 16.97 6.29 12.42
CA ASP A 201 17.81 7.32 13.04
C ASP A 201 18.85 7.92 12.08
N LYS A 202 18.92 7.41 10.85
CA LYS A 202 19.82 7.87 9.77
C LYS A 202 21.29 7.66 10.10
N ASN A 203 21.63 6.67 10.93
CA ASN A 203 23.01 6.34 11.26
C ASN A 203 23.74 5.55 10.15
N GLY A 204 23.04 5.23 9.06
CA GLY A 204 23.51 4.48 7.90
C GLY A 204 23.24 2.98 7.98
N LYS A 205 22.60 2.47 9.04
CA LYS A 205 22.37 1.04 9.27
C LYS A 205 21.02 0.78 9.93
N TYR A 206 20.30 -0.23 9.41
CA TYR A 206 19.15 -0.79 10.10
C TYR A 206 19.58 -1.70 11.26
N GLU A 207 19.02 -1.46 12.44
CA GLU A 207 19.16 -2.26 13.65
C GLU A 207 17.80 -2.66 14.21
N LYS A 208 17.45 -3.95 14.13
CA LYS A 208 16.13 -4.44 14.60
C LYS A 208 15.83 -4.09 16.06
N SER A 209 16.80 -4.22 16.97
CA SER A 209 16.60 -3.91 18.39
C SER A 209 16.34 -2.42 18.68
N LYS A 210 16.65 -1.53 17.72
CA LYS A 210 16.50 -0.07 17.85
C LYS A 210 15.35 0.44 16.98
N ASP A 211 15.52 0.44 15.65
CA ASP A 211 14.58 1.05 14.70
C ASP A 211 13.19 0.43 14.80
N HIS A 212 13.14 -0.89 14.78
CA HIS A 212 11.90 -1.65 14.84
C HIS A 212 11.21 -1.44 16.20
N LYS A 213 12.00 -1.34 17.29
CA LYS A 213 11.48 -1.12 18.63
C LYS A 213 10.90 0.28 18.78
N ILE A 214 11.52 1.31 18.22
CA ILE A 214 11.02 2.69 18.26
C ILE A 214 9.63 2.75 17.63
N ILE A 215 9.47 2.25 16.40
CA ILE A 215 8.17 2.24 15.72
C ILE A 215 7.16 1.39 16.48
N TYR A 216 7.56 0.20 16.95
CA TYR A 216 6.68 -0.65 17.74
C TYR A 216 6.16 0.05 19.00
N ASP A 217 7.04 0.68 19.78
CA ASP A 217 6.67 1.39 21.01
C ASP A 217 5.76 2.59 20.73
N ILE A 218 6.02 3.34 19.65
CA ILE A 218 5.15 4.46 19.23
C ILE A 218 3.76 3.95 18.85
N LEU A 219 3.69 2.91 18.02
CA LEU A 219 2.43 2.29 17.63
C LEU A 219 1.68 1.75 18.85
N ASP A 220 2.36 1.02 19.72
CA ASP A 220 1.74 0.37 20.87
C ASP A 220 1.25 1.38 21.91
N LYS A 221 2.09 2.36 22.27
CA LYS A 221 1.84 3.25 23.41
C LYS A 221 1.06 4.51 23.05
N LYS A 222 1.21 5.04 21.83
CA LYS A 222 0.66 6.35 21.44
C LYS A 222 -0.45 6.29 20.39
N ILE A 223 -0.37 5.36 19.44
CA ILE A 223 -1.18 5.44 18.20
C ILE A 223 -2.29 4.39 18.12
N ILE A 224 -1.92 3.11 18.26
CA ILE A 224 -2.82 1.95 18.15
C ILE A 224 -3.40 1.61 19.52
N GLY A 225 -2.55 1.47 20.55
CA GLY A 225 -2.99 1.20 21.91
C GLY A 225 -3.92 -0.02 22.02
N ASN A 226 -4.88 0.07 22.93
CA ASN A 226 -5.88 -0.97 23.15
C ASN A 226 -6.97 -1.05 22.07
N LYS A 227 -6.92 -0.18 21.03
CA LYS A 227 -7.98 -0.06 19.99
C LYS A 227 -7.64 -0.78 18.69
N GLY A 228 -6.55 -1.55 18.63
CA GLY A 228 -6.13 -2.23 17.41
C GLY A 228 -5.11 -3.35 17.62
N GLY A 229 -4.71 -3.96 16.51
CA GLY A 229 -3.69 -5.01 16.50
C GLY A 229 -2.31 -4.47 16.13
N LEU A 230 -1.27 -5.12 16.67
CA LEU A 230 0.13 -4.84 16.37
C LEU A 230 0.91 -6.16 16.46
N GLY A 231 1.80 -6.43 15.52
CA GLY A 231 2.68 -7.59 15.62
C GLY A 231 3.86 -7.52 14.68
N CYS A 232 4.89 -8.31 14.98
CA CYS A 232 6.10 -8.37 14.18
C CYS A 232 6.15 -9.69 13.40
N TYR A 233 6.63 -9.65 12.15
CA TYR A 233 6.90 -10.88 11.43
C TYR A 233 8.29 -11.42 11.80
N PRO A 234 8.41 -12.70 12.22
CA PRO A 234 9.69 -13.29 12.61
C PRO A 234 10.72 -13.18 11.49
N ASN A 235 11.99 -12.96 11.87
CA ASN A 235 13.12 -12.89 10.93
C ASN A 235 12.95 -11.88 9.78
N SER A 236 12.12 -10.86 9.98
CA SER A 236 11.89 -9.78 9.02
C SER A 236 11.99 -8.41 9.69
N ARG A 237 12.02 -7.37 8.87
CA ARG A 237 11.87 -5.97 9.29
C ARG A 237 10.41 -5.52 9.29
N THR A 238 9.47 -6.44 9.04
CA THR A 238 8.07 -6.09 8.81
C THR A 238 7.27 -6.02 10.10
N LEU A 239 6.62 -4.88 10.29
CA LEU A 239 5.64 -4.60 11.33
C LEU A 239 4.24 -4.58 10.72
N HIS A 240 3.31 -5.19 11.43
CA HIS A 240 1.89 -5.17 11.12
C HIS A 240 1.15 -4.30 12.12
N PHE A 241 0.25 -3.43 11.68
CA PHE A 241 -0.74 -2.81 12.55
C PHE A 241 -2.11 -2.71 11.89
N ASP A 242 -3.15 -2.70 12.72
CA ASP A 242 -4.53 -2.69 12.25
C ASP A 242 -5.49 -1.97 13.22
N VAL A 243 -6.66 -1.59 12.72
CA VAL A 243 -7.69 -0.83 13.46
C VAL A 243 -8.87 -1.70 13.90
N ARG A 244 -8.62 -2.96 14.28
CA ARG A 244 -9.67 -3.94 14.62
C ARG A 244 -10.60 -3.60 15.80
N GLY A 245 -10.36 -2.49 16.49
CA GLY A 245 -11.19 -2.00 17.60
C GLY A 245 -10.90 -2.66 18.95
N LYS A 246 -9.97 -3.60 19.04
CA LYS A 246 -9.56 -4.27 20.28
C LYS A 246 -8.09 -4.68 20.24
N ILE A 247 -7.48 -4.78 21.41
CA ILE A 247 -6.09 -5.18 21.56
C ILE A 247 -5.84 -6.57 20.95
N ALA A 248 -4.76 -6.67 20.17
CA ALA A 248 -4.19 -7.93 19.72
C ALA A 248 -2.69 -7.76 19.53
N ARG A 249 -1.87 -8.63 20.13
CA ARG A 249 -0.41 -8.59 20.05
C ARG A 249 0.11 -9.98 19.74
N TRP A 250 1.10 -10.09 18.85
CA TRP A 250 1.80 -11.33 18.55
C TRP A 250 3.24 -11.04 18.17
N ASN A 251 4.13 -12.00 18.41
CA ASN A 251 5.56 -11.94 18.07
C ASN A 251 6.16 -10.58 18.45
N ARG A 252 6.14 -10.26 19.74
CA ARG A 252 6.56 -8.96 20.27
C ARG A 252 8.08 -8.77 20.16
N MET A 253 8.49 -7.50 20.27
CA MET A 253 9.90 -7.09 20.39
C MET A 253 10.45 -7.42 21.78
#